data_AF-A0A1F8TY93-F1
#
_entry.id   AF-A0A1F8TY93-F1
#
_cell.length_a   1.000
_cell.length_b   1.000
_cell.length_c   1.000
_cell.angle_alpha   90.00
_cell.angle_beta   90.00
_cell.angle_gamma   90.00
#
_symmetry.space_group_name_H-M   'P 1'
#
loop_
_entity.id
_entity.type
_entity.pdbx_description
1 polymer ?
#
loop_
_entity_poly.entity_id
_entity_poly.type
_entity_poly.pdbx_seq_one_letter_code
_entity_poly.pdbx_strand_id
1 'polypeptide(L)'
;MKKILAIVITLSMVLSVPVFADTNPPAQTTTVEETNTTQPTPEATTTETTTAIETTVTTEAAQTAQTEVTTTAEAGITPDSILYSLDKLMEKIQLALITDAVDEAEALAKIAQERLAESNAMVDKADVELTQKALEEYKDNLEQAVKLIESAMEDGKQVAAVMEDIKDANLNDAAVIEIILDSVPEEFRAEIKTGLEDLAAATEATTETAQVIEDIEEEENSIKQEITNKVIEEKIQDAALITKINEAGLSTRQIIAMMSLAEQADKPLAEVIDLFLQNEMGIGSTAKELGLTTKDALKGINGSFKDTKATIKNAFKEAIKLVEEEDQEEVEAIVNSSLAGQEEVVQASATTEEIKAAKEKLEKVVKEAKAQLEVIAENKAERAIEKAEKEIEKVLEKAEKEVEKAIDKAEKAKYEAVEADDDDSEDAIDNDDDSDDDEDKEKDNDDEEDDNVDTKDSQKGEKGKSNKKN
;
A
#
# COMPACT_ATOMS: atom_id res chain seq x y z
N MET A 1 6.04 2.83 -13.12
CA MET A 1 5.31 1.91 -12.23
C MET A 1 3.81 1.84 -12.47
N LYS A 2 3.01 2.93 -12.42
CA LYS A 2 1.56 2.82 -12.75
C LYS A 2 1.25 2.15 -14.09
N LYS A 3 2.14 2.28 -15.08
CA LYS A 3 2.03 1.59 -16.38
C LYS A 3 2.38 0.10 -16.31
N ILE A 4 3.40 -0.29 -15.54
CA ILE A 4 3.79 -1.69 -15.33
C ILE A 4 2.73 -2.39 -14.49
N LEU A 5 2.26 -1.76 -13.41
CA LEU A 5 1.11 -2.20 -12.61
C LEU A 5 -0.13 -2.37 -13.50
N ALA A 6 -0.43 -1.38 -14.35
CA ALA A 6 -1.53 -1.49 -15.31
C ALA A 6 -1.34 -2.63 -16.32
N ILE A 7 -0.10 -2.94 -16.74
CA ILE A 7 0.21 -4.08 -17.64
C ILE A 7 0.02 -5.42 -16.93
N VAL A 8 0.49 -5.55 -15.68
CA VAL A 8 0.31 -6.78 -14.87
C VAL A 8 -1.19 -7.00 -14.59
N ILE A 9 -1.91 -5.96 -14.19
CA ILE A 9 -3.36 -6.01 -13.95
C ILE A 9 -4.12 -6.35 -15.24
N THR A 10 -3.80 -5.71 -16.38
CA THR A 10 -4.48 -6.02 -17.66
C THR A 10 -4.15 -7.42 -18.18
N LEU A 11 -2.93 -7.93 -17.97
CA LEU A 11 -2.59 -9.30 -18.35
C LEU A 11 -3.34 -10.33 -17.50
N SER A 12 -3.50 -10.07 -16.20
CA SER A 12 -4.29 -10.89 -15.27
C SER A 12 -5.79 -10.90 -15.66
N MET A 13 -6.37 -9.73 -15.96
CA MET A 13 -7.79 -9.63 -16.36
C MET A 13 -8.11 -10.29 -17.72
N VAL A 14 -7.17 -10.33 -18.66
CA VAL A 14 -7.37 -11.01 -19.96
C VAL A 14 -7.45 -12.54 -19.81
N LEU A 15 -6.95 -13.09 -18.71
CA LEU A 15 -7.02 -14.54 -18.41
C LEU A 15 -8.35 -14.95 -17.75
N SER A 16 -9.08 -14.01 -17.14
CA SER A 16 -10.37 -14.23 -16.49
C SER A 16 -11.56 -13.98 -17.43
N VAL A 17 -11.51 -14.50 -18.65
CA VAL A 17 -12.66 -14.40 -19.57
C VAL A 17 -13.80 -15.27 -19.02
N PRO A 18 -14.99 -14.72 -18.75
CA PRO A 18 -16.12 -15.53 -18.32
C PRO A 18 -16.47 -16.51 -19.43
N VAL A 19 -16.56 -17.79 -19.07
CA VAL A 19 -17.17 -18.82 -19.92
C VAL A 19 -18.65 -18.46 -20.04
N PHE A 20 -19.02 -17.80 -21.14
CA PHE A 20 -20.39 -17.40 -21.37
C PHE A 20 -21.32 -18.61 -21.33
N ALA A 21 -22.33 -18.50 -20.47
CA ALA A 21 -23.43 -19.42 -20.31
C ALA A 21 -24.09 -19.76 -21.64
N ASP A 22 -24.37 -21.06 -21.80
CA ASP A 22 -25.12 -21.66 -22.88
C ASP A 22 -26.55 -21.09 -22.91
N THR A 23 -26.79 -20.08 -23.76
CA THR A 23 -28.13 -19.54 -24.00
C THR A 23 -28.89 -20.48 -24.92
N ASN A 24 -29.41 -21.58 -24.38
CA ASN A 24 -30.39 -22.40 -25.07
C ASN A 24 -31.80 -22.01 -24.56
N PRO A 25 -32.62 -21.29 -25.34
CA PRO A 25 -33.94 -20.87 -24.89
C PRO A 25 -34.91 -22.07 -24.88
N PRO A 26 -35.67 -22.31 -23.80
CA PRO A 26 -36.70 -23.34 -23.82
C PRO A 26 -37.88 -22.89 -24.70
N ALA A 27 -38.31 -23.80 -25.58
CA ALA A 27 -39.48 -23.65 -26.42
C ALA A 27 -40.76 -23.48 -25.57
N GLN A 28 -41.43 -22.34 -25.75
CA GLN A 28 -42.75 -22.10 -25.18
C GLN A 28 -43.79 -22.98 -25.88
N THR A 29 -44.52 -23.79 -25.10
CA THR A 29 -45.75 -24.44 -25.56
C THR A 29 -46.92 -23.75 -24.89
N THR A 30 -47.74 -23.09 -25.70
CA THR A 30 -48.98 -22.42 -25.29
C THR A 30 -50.05 -23.47 -24.99
N THR A 31 -50.66 -23.42 -23.82
CA THR A 31 -51.99 -24.02 -23.59
C THR A 31 -52.77 -23.10 -22.64
N VAL A 32 -53.82 -22.51 -23.19
CA VAL A 32 -54.86 -21.75 -22.48
C VAL A 32 -56.03 -22.71 -22.29
N GLU A 33 -56.50 -22.90 -21.06
CA GLU A 33 -57.94 -23.02 -20.83
C GLU A 33 -58.32 -22.54 -19.43
N GLU A 34 -59.29 -21.63 -19.43
CA GLU A 34 -59.97 -21.02 -18.29
C GLU A 34 -60.79 -22.06 -17.51
N THR A 35 -61.05 -21.84 -16.21
CA THR A 35 -62.35 -21.34 -15.73
C THR A 35 -62.53 -21.43 -14.21
N ASN A 36 -63.11 -20.35 -13.68
CA ASN A 36 -64.09 -20.23 -12.59
C ASN A 36 -63.70 -20.44 -11.11
N THR A 37 -63.67 -19.29 -10.41
CA THR A 37 -64.68 -18.85 -9.41
C THR A 37 -65.28 -19.92 -8.49
N THR A 38 -65.11 -19.77 -7.16
CA THR A 38 -66.19 -19.41 -6.20
C THR A 38 -65.66 -19.36 -4.76
N GLN A 39 -65.96 -18.26 -4.08
CA GLN A 39 -65.90 -18.00 -2.63
C GLN A 39 -67.27 -18.34 -1.99
N PRO A 40 -67.34 -18.96 -0.78
CA PRO A 40 -67.74 -18.27 0.47
C PRO A 40 -66.89 -18.73 1.68
N THR A 41 -66.43 -17.89 2.63
CA THR A 41 -67.10 -17.30 3.83
C THR A 41 -67.71 -18.32 4.83
N PRO A 42 -67.84 -18.00 6.14
CA PRO A 42 -67.02 -18.53 7.24
C PRO A 42 -67.83 -19.38 8.25
N GLU A 43 -67.19 -20.15 9.13
CA GLU A 43 -67.90 -20.66 10.33
C GLU A 43 -66.96 -20.95 11.50
N ALA A 44 -67.50 -20.72 12.68
CA ALA A 44 -66.84 -20.62 13.97
C ALA A 44 -66.84 -21.94 14.76
N THR A 45 -66.12 -21.93 15.90
CA THR A 45 -66.52 -22.47 17.23
C THR A 45 -65.66 -23.63 17.79
N THR A 46 -65.31 -23.47 19.08
CA THR A 46 -64.99 -24.47 20.15
C THR A 46 -63.59 -25.11 20.10
N THR A 47 -62.63 -24.78 20.97
CA THR A 47 -62.49 -25.07 22.43
C THR A 47 -62.77 -26.52 22.81
N GLU A 48 -61.72 -27.33 23.04
CA GLU A 48 -61.65 -28.24 24.19
C GLU A 48 -60.19 -28.48 24.63
N THR A 49 -60.03 -28.38 25.94
CA THR A 49 -58.91 -28.79 26.77
C THR A 49 -58.77 -30.32 26.75
N THR A 50 -57.56 -30.87 26.62
CA THR A 50 -57.24 -32.20 27.18
C THR A 50 -55.79 -32.25 27.62
N THR A 51 -55.61 -32.30 28.93
CA THR A 51 -54.42 -32.75 29.64
C THR A 51 -54.28 -34.27 29.46
N ALA A 52 -53.17 -34.72 28.90
CA ALA A 52 -52.74 -36.11 28.98
C ALA A 52 -51.26 -36.15 29.39
N ILE A 53 -51.05 -36.74 30.55
CA ILE A 53 -49.77 -37.11 31.14
C ILE A 53 -49.55 -38.54 30.67
N GLU A 54 -48.47 -38.87 29.95
CA GLU A 54 -47.88 -40.21 30.01
C GLU A 54 -46.50 -40.32 29.33
N THR A 55 -45.60 -40.90 30.12
CA THR A 55 -44.60 -41.91 29.74
C THR A 55 -43.39 -41.48 28.92
N THR A 56 -42.35 -41.13 29.68
CA THR A 56 -40.94 -41.23 29.34
C THR A 56 -40.57 -42.66 28.92
N VAL A 57 -40.26 -42.84 27.64
CA VAL A 57 -39.45 -43.97 27.16
C VAL A 57 -38.06 -43.42 26.86
N THR A 58 -37.12 -43.68 27.78
CA THR A 58 -35.69 -43.46 27.56
C THR A 58 -35.19 -44.52 26.59
N THR A 59 -35.16 -44.15 25.31
CA THR A 59 -34.47 -44.90 24.27
C THR A 59 -33.03 -44.42 24.24
N GLU A 60 -32.13 -45.24 24.74
CA GLU A 60 -30.67 -45.07 24.67
C GLU A 60 -30.24 -45.24 23.20
N ALA A 61 -30.18 -44.11 22.47
CA ALA A 61 -29.69 -44.06 21.11
C ALA A 61 -28.16 -44.19 21.12
N ALA A 62 -27.67 -45.15 20.34
CA ALA A 62 -26.25 -45.33 20.07
C ALA A 62 -25.69 -44.03 19.48
N GLN A 63 -24.83 -43.39 20.26
CA GLN A 63 -24.07 -42.20 19.91
C GLN A 63 -23.04 -42.60 18.84
N THR A 64 -23.44 -42.56 17.57
CA THR A 64 -22.48 -42.44 16.47
C THR A 64 -21.76 -41.13 16.69
N ALA A 65 -20.47 -41.20 17.03
CA ALA A 65 -19.59 -40.05 17.05
C ALA A 65 -19.52 -39.48 15.63
N GLN A 66 -20.44 -38.57 15.31
CA GLN A 66 -20.26 -37.63 14.22
C GLN A 66 -19.07 -36.77 14.63
N THR A 67 -18.01 -36.83 13.84
CA THR A 67 -16.92 -35.87 13.91
C THR A 67 -17.55 -34.49 13.68
N GLU A 68 -17.74 -33.71 14.74
CA GLU A 68 -18.15 -32.31 14.62
C GLU A 68 -17.03 -31.58 13.88
N VAL A 69 -17.26 -31.35 12.59
CA VAL A 69 -16.44 -30.42 11.81
C VAL A 69 -16.94 -29.04 12.20
N THR A 70 -16.21 -28.39 13.10
CA THR A 70 -16.51 -27.05 13.57
C THR A 70 -16.01 -26.04 12.55
N THR A 71 -16.87 -25.07 12.22
CA THR A 71 -16.47 -23.87 11.47
C THR A 71 -15.46 -23.05 12.26
N THR A 72 -14.67 -22.24 11.54
CA THR A 72 -13.74 -21.26 12.12
C THR A 72 -14.49 -20.14 12.87
N ALA A 73 -15.69 -19.79 12.40
CA ALA A 73 -16.62 -18.86 13.04
C ALA A 73 -17.74 -19.58 13.80
N GLU A 74 -18.21 -18.98 14.89
CA GLU A 74 -19.43 -19.42 15.56
C GLU A 74 -20.67 -18.93 14.80
N ALA A 75 -21.71 -19.77 14.75
CA ALA A 75 -22.98 -19.37 14.15
C ALA A 75 -23.59 -18.20 14.95
N GLY A 76 -23.87 -17.09 14.26
CA GLY A 76 -24.51 -15.92 14.82
C GLY A 76 -26.03 -16.11 15.05
N ILE A 77 -26.79 -15.03 14.86
CA ILE A 77 -28.25 -15.13 14.85
C ILE A 77 -28.64 -15.85 13.57
N THR A 78 -29.16 -17.06 13.70
CA THR A 78 -29.51 -17.90 12.55
C THR A 78 -30.79 -17.44 11.82
N PRO A 79 -30.97 -17.79 10.53
CA PRO A 79 -32.09 -17.32 9.71
C PRO A 79 -33.50 -17.66 10.24
N ASP A 80 -33.65 -18.68 11.08
CA ASP A 80 -34.93 -19.05 11.72
C ASP A 80 -35.33 -18.13 12.89
N SER A 81 -34.41 -17.25 13.34
CA SER A 81 -34.66 -16.32 14.43
C SER A 81 -35.40 -15.07 13.98
N ILE A 82 -36.35 -14.60 14.80
CA ILE A 82 -37.06 -13.32 14.60
C ILE A 82 -36.08 -12.14 14.59
N LEU A 83 -34.95 -12.26 15.29
CA LEU A 83 -33.92 -11.22 15.35
C LEU A 83 -32.98 -11.21 14.15
N TYR A 84 -33.08 -12.19 13.22
CA TYR A 84 -32.22 -12.27 12.03
C TYR A 84 -32.30 -11.00 11.17
N SER A 85 -33.50 -10.47 10.98
CA SER A 85 -33.68 -9.23 10.20
C SER A 85 -33.02 -8.01 10.86
N LEU A 86 -32.91 -8.00 12.18
CA LEU A 86 -32.20 -6.95 12.91
C LEU A 86 -30.68 -7.12 12.78
N ASP A 87 -30.19 -8.36 12.84
CA ASP A 87 -28.79 -8.72 12.61
C ASP A 87 -28.32 -8.22 11.24
N LYS A 88 -28.98 -8.66 10.16
CA LYS A 88 -28.70 -8.19 8.78
C LYS A 88 -28.80 -6.67 8.62
N LEU A 89 -29.64 -5.99 9.40
CA LEU A 89 -29.73 -4.52 9.37
C LEU A 89 -28.49 -3.89 10.02
N MET A 90 -28.03 -4.43 11.15
CA MET A 90 -26.83 -3.96 11.83
C MET A 90 -25.58 -4.16 10.98
N GLU A 91 -25.46 -5.30 10.29
CA GLU A 91 -24.38 -5.54 9.33
C GLU A 91 -24.37 -4.50 8.21
N LYS A 92 -25.52 -4.22 7.60
CA LYS A 92 -25.63 -3.19 6.55
C LYS A 92 -25.26 -1.80 7.06
N ILE A 93 -25.60 -1.48 8.31
CA ILE A 93 -25.19 -0.22 8.94
C ILE A 93 -23.67 -0.21 9.15
N GLN A 94 -23.09 -1.32 9.60
CA GLN A 94 -21.65 -1.45 9.76
C GLN A 94 -20.92 -1.26 8.43
N LEU A 95 -21.32 -1.98 7.38
CA LEU A 95 -20.74 -1.82 6.03
C LEU A 95 -20.89 -0.38 5.53
N ALA A 96 -22.05 0.25 5.70
CA ALA A 96 -22.27 1.63 5.27
C ALA A 96 -21.44 2.68 6.03
N LEU A 97 -20.89 2.34 7.20
CA LEU A 97 -20.00 3.21 7.98
C LEU A 97 -18.52 3.00 7.65
N ILE A 98 -18.18 1.89 6.99
CA ILE A 98 -16.83 1.63 6.51
C ILE A 98 -16.64 2.37 5.20
N THR A 99 -15.61 3.21 5.13
CA THR A 99 -15.30 4.01 3.93
C THR A 99 -14.07 3.50 3.18
N ASP A 100 -13.29 2.64 3.81
CA ASP A 100 -12.10 2.05 3.20
C ASP A 100 -12.46 0.70 2.57
N ALA A 101 -12.17 0.55 1.27
CA ALA A 101 -12.45 -0.69 0.53
C ALA A 101 -11.78 -1.94 1.12
N VAL A 102 -10.60 -1.80 1.74
CA VAL A 102 -9.88 -2.94 2.35
C VAL A 102 -10.59 -3.38 3.62
N ASP A 103 -10.94 -2.43 4.49
CA ASP A 103 -11.71 -2.69 5.70
C ASP A 103 -13.12 -3.24 5.36
N GLU A 104 -13.73 -2.77 4.27
CA GLU A 104 -15.05 -3.23 3.83
C GLU A 104 -14.99 -4.66 3.30
N ALA A 105 -13.95 -4.99 2.53
CA ALA A 105 -13.69 -6.36 2.09
C ALA A 105 -13.45 -7.31 3.27
N GLU A 106 -12.66 -6.90 4.26
CA GLU A 106 -12.44 -7.69 5.48
C GLU A 106 -13.74 -7.92 6.26
N ALA A 107 -14.59 -6.88 6.37
CA ALA A 107 -15.90 -7.00 7.02
C ALA A 107 -16.84 -7.95 6.25
N LEU A 108 -16.87 -7.88 4.91
CA LEU A 108 -17.64 -8.81 4.08
C LEU A 108 -17.14 -10.25 4.21
N ALA A 109 -15.83 -10.46 4.26
CA ALA A 109 -15.25 -11.78 4.48
C ALA A 109 -15.70 -12.36 5.83
N LYS A 110 -15.68 -11.57 6.91
CA LYS A 110 -16.19 -11.99 8.23
C LYS A 110 -17.68 -12.33 8.20
N ILE A 111 -18.50 -11.48 7.57
CA ILE A 111 -19.93 -11.76 7.39
C ILE A 111 -20.11 -13.06 6.62
N ALA A 112 -19.32 -13.32 5.57
CA ALA A 112 -19.38 -14.59 4.85
C ALA A 112 -19.13 -15.78 5.79
N GLN A 113 -18.07 -15.73 6.59
CA GLN A 113 -17.76 -16.78 7.57
C GLN A 113 -18.93 -17.05 8.54
N GLU A 114 -19.61 -16.00 8.99
CA GLU A 114 -20.82 -16.13 9.80
C GLU A 114 -21.96 -16.82 9.02
N ARG A 115 -22.18 -16.48 7.74
CA ARG A 115 -23.19 -17.14 6.90
C ARG A 115 -22.88 -18.62 6.66
N LEU A 116 -21.61 -18.99 6.52
CA LEU A 116 -21.21 -20.40 6.42
C LEU A 116 -21.52 -21.16 7.72
N ALA A 117 -21.19 -20.57 8.87
CA ALA A 117 -21.50 -21.15 10.18
C ALA A 117 -23.01 -21.30 10.42
N GLU A 118 -23.81 -20.31 10.02
CA GLU A 118 -25.27 -20.40 10.05
C GLU A 118 -25.80 -21.50 9.12
N SER A 119 -25.28 -21.60 7.90
CA SER A 119 -25.67 -22.64 6.94
C SER A 119 -25.39 -24.03 7.52
N ASN A 120 -24.21 -24.24 8.11
CA ASN A 120 -23.85 -25.47 8.80
C ASN A 120 -24.82 -25.79 9.96
N ALA A 121 -25.17 -24.78 10.78
CA ALA A 121 -26.13 -24.96 11.87
C ALA A 121 -27.56 -25.28 11.38
N MET A 122 -27.94 -24.88 10.17
CA MET A 122 -29.24 -25.22 9.57
C MET A 122 -29.27 -26.66 9.02
N VAL A 123 -28.13 -27.24 8.65
CA VAL A 123 -28.03 -28.65 8.23
C VAL A 123 -28.60 -29.57 9.32
N ASP A 124 -28.24 -29.35 10.58
CA ASP A 124 -28.72 -30.14 11.73
C ASP A 124 -30.22 -30.01 11.97
N LYS A 125 -30.82 -28.87 11.57
CA LYS A 125 -32.25 -28.61 11.68
C LYS A 125 -33.05 -29.16 10.49
N ALA A 126 -32.37 -29.71 9.47
CA ALA A 126 -32.95 -30.19 8.22
C ALA A 126 -33.78 -29.13 7.47
N ASP A 127 -33.42 -27.85 7.62
CA ASP A 127 -34.07 -26.75 6.91
C ASP A 127 -33.29 -26.39 5.64
N VAL A 128 -33.56 -27.16 4.58
CA VAL A 128 -32.84 -27.07 3.31
C VAL A 128 -32.91 -25.67 2.70
N GLU A 129 -34.06 -24.98 2.78
CA GLU A 129 -34.22 -23.65 2.16
C GLU A 129 -33.35 -22.61 2.86
N LEU A 130 -33.30 -22.63 4.20
CA LEU A 130 -32.45 -21.72 4.97
C LEU A 130 -30.97 -22.06 4.82
N THR A 131 -30.61 -23.35 4.78
CA THR A 131 -29.24 -23.80 4.49
C THR A 131 -28.76 -23.27 3.14
N GLN A 132 -29.56 -23.44 2.08
CA GLN A 132 -29.25 -22.97 0.73
C GLN A 132 -29.04 -21.45 0.72
N LYS A 133 -29.98 -20.70 1.29
CA LYS A 133 -29.91 -19.25 1.33
C LYS A 133 -28.66 -18.74 2.05
N ALA A 134 -28.33 -19.31 3.20
CA ALA A 134 -27.14 -18.91 3.95
C ALA A 134 -25.84 -19.23 3.18
N LEU A 135 -25.80 -20.38 2.48
CA LEU A 135 -24.64 -20.76 1.65
C LEU A 135 -24.47 -19.85 0.42
N GLU A 136 -25.57 -19.43 -0.20
CA GLU A 136 -25.56 -18.45 -1.29
C GLU A 136 -25.06 -17.09 -0.79
N GLU A 137 -25.56 -16.62 0.36
CA GLU A 137 -25.08 -15.38 0.98
C GLU A 137 -23.59 -15.45 1.38
N TYR A 138 -23.08 -16.62 1.79
CA TYR A 138 -21.64 -16.84 2.00
C TYR A 138 -20.83 -16.56 0.73
N LYS A 139 -21.20 -17.23 -0.38
CA LYS A 139 -20.53 -17.07 -1.68
C LYS A 139 -20.57 -15.62 -2.16
N ASP A 140 -21.74 -14.98 -2.10
CA ASP A 140 -21.95 -13.61 -2.60
C ASP A 140 -21.15 -12.57 -1.81
N ASN A 141 -20.99 -12.75 -0.50
CA ASN A 141 -20.19 -11.83 0.33
C ASN A 141 -18.69 -11.99 0.04
N LEU A 142 -18.19 -13.21 -0.14
CA LEU A 142 -16.80 -13.42 -0.54
C LEU A 142 -16.50 -12.87 -1.93
N GLU A 143 -17.41 -13.08 -2.90
CA GLU A 143 -17.25 -12.51 -4.24
C GLU A 143 -17.16 -10.99 -4.20
N GLN A 144 -17.99 -10.33 -3.37
CA GLN A 144 -17.91 -8.89 -3.16
C GLN A 144 -16.61 -8.46 -2.46
N ALA A 145 -16.16 -9.22 -1.45
CA ALA A 145 -14.89 -8.96 -0.79
C ALA A 145 -13.72 -8.99 -1.78
N VAL A 146 -13.63 -10.04 -2.62
CA VAL A 146 -12.59 -10.15 -3.66
C VAL A 146 -12.64 -8.98 -4.64
N LYS A 147 -13.83 -8.58 -5.11
CA LYS A 147 -13.98 -7.42 -6.01
C LYS A 147 -13.53 -6.10 -5.38
N LEU A 148 -13.80 -5.90 -4.09
CA LEU A 148 -13.32 -4.71 -3.37
C LEU A 148 -11.81 -4.73 -3.20
N ILE A 149 -11.21 -5.89 -2.97
CA ILE A 149 -9.74 -6.06 -2.95
C ILE A 149 -9.14 -5.73 -4.32
N GLU A 150 -9.72 -6.22 -5.41
CA GLU A 150 -9.30 -5.86 -6.77
C GLU A 150 -9.34 -4.35 -7.00
N SER A 151 -10.45 -3.69 -6.63
CA SER A 151 -10.56 -2.23 -6.72
C SER A 151 -9.54 -1.51 -5.83
N ALA A 152 -9.28 -2.02 -4.63
CA ALA A 152 -8.29 -1.45 -3.71
C ALA A 152 -6.86 -1.57 -4.24
N MET A 153 -6.53 -2.68 -4.92
CA MET A 153 -5.24 -2.85 -5.61
C MET A 153 -5.08 -1.83 -6.75
N GLU A 154 -6.12 -1.60 -7.54
CA GLU A 154 -6.09 -0.58 -8.60
C GLU A 154 -5.84 0.82 -8.05
N ASP A 155 -6.36 1.10 -6.86
CA ASP A 155 -6.12 2.35 -6.13
C ASP A 155 -4.75 2.41 -5.44
N GLY A 156 -3.94 1.34 -5.53
CA GLY A 156 -2.61 1.25 -4.94
C GLY A 156 -2.62 1.10 -3.43
N LYS A 157 -3.63 0.42 -2.88
CA LYS A 157 -3.67 0.06 -1.46
C LYS A 157 -2.98 -1.28 -1.23
N GLN A 158 -2.42 -1.44 -0.04
CA GLN A 158 -1.88 -2.71 0.42
C GLN A 158 -3.03 -3.63 0.83
N VAL A 159 -3.12 -4.78 0.17
CA VAL A 159 -4.20 -5.75 0.37
C VAL A 159 -3.73 -7.17 0.64
N ALA A 160 -2.42 -7.43 0.51
CA ALA A 160 -1.86 -8.79 0.55
C ALA A 160 -2.25 -9.53 1.84
N ALA A 161 -2.12 -8.89 3.00
CA ALA A 161 -2.51 -9.46 4.28
C ALA A 161 -4.00 -9.86 4.34
N VAL A 162 -4.91 -8.98 3.92
CA VAL A 162 -6.36 -9.29 3.92
C VAL A 162 -6.70 -10.40 2.93
N MET A 163 -6.00 -10.42 1.79
CA MET A 163 -6.21 -11.45 0.78
C MET A 163 -5.71 -12.83 1.24
N GLU A 164 -4.60 -12.87 1.96
CA GLU A 164 -4.09 -14.08 2.61
C GLU A 164 -5.08 -14.60 3.68
N ASP A 165 -5.64 -13.71 4.51
CA ASP A 165 -6.66 -14.07 5.49
C ASP A 165 -7.92 -14.68 4.82
N ILE A 166 -8.38 -14.12 3.70
CA ILE A 166 -9.52 -14.66 2.93
C ILE A 166 -9.17 -16.04 2.36
N LYS A 167 -7.98 -16.19 1.80
CA LYS A 167 -7.51 -17.47 1.24
C LYS A 167 -7.43 -18.55 2.31
N ASP A 168 -6.86 -18.24 3.47
CA ASP A 168 -6.74 -19.16 4.59
C ASP A 168 -8.11 -19.56 5.15
N ALA A 169 -9.06 -18.62 5.26
CA ALA A 169 -10.42 -18.92 5.66
C ALA A 169 -11.08 -19.90 4.68
N ASN A 170 -11.00 -19.63 3.37
CA ASN A 170 -11.57 -20.49 2.32
C ASN A 170 -10.98 -21.91 2.34
N LEU A 171 -9.68 -22.06 2.61
CA LEU A 171 -9.02 -23.36 2.73
C LEU A 171 -9.53 -24.17 3.93
N ASN A 172 -9.79 -23.48 5.05
CA ASN A 172 -10.31 -24.12 6.26
C ASN A 172 -11.79 -24.52 6.13
N ASP A 173 -12.55 -23.80 5.30
CA ASP A 173 -13.99 -23.99 5.13
C ASP A 173 -14.36 -25.16 4.22
N ALA A 174 -13.43 -25.67 3.41
CA ALA A 174 -13.69 -26.70 2.42
C ALA A 174 -14.41 -27.95 2.98
N ALA A 175 -14.04 -28.38 4.18
CA ALA A 175 -14.68 -29.54 4.82
C ALA A 175 -16.12 -29.27 5.26
N VAL A 176 -16.41 -28.06 5.74
CA VAL A 176 -17.76 -27.64 6.15
C VAL A 176 -18.65 -27.49 4.93
N ILE A 177 -18.13 -26.89 3.87
CA ILE A 177 -18.84 -26.71 2.60
C ILE A 177 -19.29 -28.07 2.04
N GLU A 178 -18.42 -29.09 2.03
CA GLU A 178 -18.79 -30.43 1.56
C GLU A 178 -19.93 -31.04 2.39
N ILE A 179 -19.92 -30.87 3.72
CA ILE A 179 -21.02 -31.32 4.60
C ILE A 179 -22.34 -30.64 4.25
N ILE A 180 -22.31 -29.32 4.06
CA ILE A 180 -23.51 -28.55 3.70
C ILE A 180 -24.01 -28.98 2.32
N LEU A 181 -23.11 -29.12 1.35
CA LEU A 181 -23.42 -29.55 -0.02
C LEU A 181 -24.07 -30.94 -0.05
N ASP A 182 -23.70 -31.83 0.89
CA ASP A 182 -24.34 -33.14 1.02
C ASP A 182 -25.79 -33.10 1.48
N SER A 183 -26.20 -32.03 2.16
CA SER A 183 -27.54 -31.85 2.71
C SER A 183 -28.53 -31.15 1.76
N VAL A 184 -28.04 -30.57 0.67
CA VAL A 184 -28.83 -29.79 -0.29
C VAL A 184 -29.12 -30.57 -1.60
N PRO A 185 -30.21 -30.26 -2.31
CA PRO A 185 -30.54 -30.80 -3.63
C PRO A 185 -29.39 -30.70 -4.64
N GLU A 186 -29.25 -31.72 -5.49
CA GLU A 186 -28.17 -31.85 -6.48
C GLU A 186 -28.07 -30.66 -7.44
N GLU A 187 -29.21 -30.08 -7.86
CA GLU A 187 -29.23 -28.92 -8.75
C GLU A 187 -28.53 -27.71 -8.12
N PHE A 188 -28.85 -27.41 -6.86
CA PHE A 188 -28.22 -26.33 -6.11
C PHE A 188 -26.76 -26.65 -5.75
N ARG A 189 -26.46 -27.92 -5.43
CA ARG A 189 -25.09 -28.40 -5.18
C ARG A 189 -24.17 -28.08 -6.34
N ALA A 190 -24.60 -28.42 -7.57
CA ALA A 190 -23.79 -28.20 -8.76
C ALA A 190 -23.53 -26.71 -9.03
N GLU A 191 -24.55 -25.87 -8.84
CA GLU A 191 -24.43 -24.42 -9.00
C GLU A 191 -23.46 -23.81 -7.98
N ILE A 192 -23.67 -24.09 -6.68
CA ILE A 192 -22.80 -23.55 -5.63
C ILE A 192 -21.37 -24.06 -5.79
N LYS A 193 -21.17 -25.34 -6.08
CA LYS A 193 -19.83 -25.91 -6.27
C LYS A 193 -19.08 -25.19 -7.39
N THR A 194 -19.74 -24.97 -8.53
CA THR A 194 -19.14 -24.22 -9.65
C THR A 194 -18.79 -22.80 -9.22
N GLY A 195 -19.71 -22.10 -8.55
CA GLY A 195 -19.45 -20.74 -8.07
C GLY A 195 -18.32 -20.64 -7.04
N LEU A 196 -18.16 -21.63 -6.17
CA LEU A 196 -17.07 -21.69 -5.20
C LEU A 196 -15.72 -22.05 -5.85
N GLU A 197 -15.71 -22.90 -6.88
CA GLU A 197 -14.52 -23.19 -7.69
C GLU A 197 -14.05 -21.93 -8.43
N ASP A 198 -14.98 -21.18 -9.05
CA ASP A 198 -14.68 -19.91 -9.72
C ASP A 198 -14.15 -18.86 -8.72
N LEU A 199 -14.79 -18.76 -7.55
CA LEU A 199 -14.37 -17.86 -6.48
C LEU A 199 -12.99 -18.23 -5.92
N ALA A 200 -12.69 -19.52 -5.75
CA ALA A 200 -11.38 -19.99 -5.31
C ALA A 200 -10.29 -19.62 -6.32
N ALA A 201 -10.57 -19.80 -7.62
CA ALA A 201 -9.64 -19.40 -8.68
C ALA A 201 -9.41 -17.88 -8.72
N ALA A 202 -10.48 -17.08 -8.56
CA ALA A 202 -10.37 -15.63 -8.45
C ALA A 202 -9.56 -15.22 -7.21
N THR A 203 -9.83 -15.86 -6.07
CA THR A 203 -9.10 -15.63 -4.80
C THR A 203 -7.61 -15.92 -4.98
N GLU A 204 -7.25 -17.04 -5.60
CA GLU A 204 -5.86 -17.41 -5.84
C GLU A 204 -5.15 -16.40 -6.77
N ALA A 205 -5.75 -16.05 -7.90
CA ALA A 205 -5.19 -15.08 -8.85
C ALA A 205 -5.00 -13.68 -8.22
N THR A 206 -5.99 -13.24 -7.44
CA THR A 206 -5.95 -11.96 -6.72
C THR A 206 -4.90 -11.97 -5.61
N THR A 207 -4.72 -13.09 -4.90
CA THR A 207 -3.64 -13.25 -3.90
C THR A 207 -2.26 -13.15 -4.54
N GLU A 208 -2.02 -13.86 -5.65
CA GLU A 208 -0.73 -13.77 -6.35
C GLU A 208 -0.45 -12.35 -6.84
N THR A 209 -1.48 -11.67 -7.36
CA THR A 209 -1.36 -10.28 -7.82
C THR A 209 -1.02 -9.35 -6.65
N ALA A 210 -1.67 -9.52 -5.50
CA ALA A 210 -1.41 -8.73 -4.31
C ALA A 210 0.04 -8.90 -3.79
N GLN A 211 0.55 -10.13 -3.77
CA GLN A 211 1.94 -10.42 -3.37
C GLN A 211 2.95 -9.76 -4.30
N VAL A 212 2.75 -9.86 -5.62
CA VAL A 212 3.62 -9.20 -6.60
C VAL A 212 3.63 -7.67 -6.40
N ILE A 213 2.49 -7.06 -6.06
CA ILE A 213 2.42 -5.62 -5.79
C ILE A 213 3.23 -5.26 -4.54
N GLU A 214 3.10 -6.05 -3.47
CA GLU A 214 3.86 -5.86 -2.22
C GLU A 214 5.37 -5.98 -2.47
N ASP A 215 5.81 -7.03 -3.17
CA ASP A 215 7.22 -7.22 -3.53
C ASP A 215 7.79 -6.03 -4.33
N ILE A 216 7.00 -5.49 -5.27
CA ILE A 216 7.39 -4.30 -6.05
C ILE A 216 7.50 -3.06 -5.14
N GLU A 217 6.59 -2.87 -4.18
CA GLU A 217 6.65 -1.76 -3.23
C GLU A 217 7.88 -1.85 -2.30
N GLU A 218 8.22 -3.06 -1.85
CA GLU A 218 9.43 -3.31 -1.06
C GLU A 218 10.70 -3.01 -1.87
N GLU A 219 10.77 -3.48 -3.13
CA GLU A 219 11.88 -3.18 -4.03
C GLU A 219 12.00 -1.67 -4.28
N GLU A 220 10.87 -0.97 -4.53
CA GLU A 220 10.85 0.48 -4.70
C GLU A 220 11.43 1.22 -3.49
N ASN A 221 11.08 0.76 -2.28
CA ASN A 221 11.58 1.34 -1.04
C ASN A 221 13.08 1.07 -0.84
N SER A 222 13.54 -0.12 -1.19
CA SER A 222 14.97 -0.47 -1.21
C SER A 222 15.76 0.44 -2.17
N ILE A 223 15.27 0.61 -3.41
CA ILE A 223 15.88 1.49 -4.41
C ILE A 223 15.91 2.95 -3.92
N LYS A 224 14.83 3.45 -3.31
CA LYS A 224 14.81 4.80 -2.72
C LYS A 224 15.88 4.96 -1.64
N GLN A 225 16.05 3.95 -0.79
CA GLN A 225 17.05 3.96 0.28
C GLN A 225 18.46 3.95 -0.30
N GLU A 226 18.72 3.11 -1.29
CA GLU A 226 20.03 3.03 -1.95
C GLU A 226 20.39 4.35 -2.66
N ILE A 227 19.45 4.93 -3.43
CA ILE A 227 19.65 6.24 -4.08
C ILE A 227 19.89 7.33 -3.03
N THR A 228 19.15 7.29 -1.93
CA THR A 228 19.36 8.24 -0.82
C THR A 228 20.76 8.12 -0.25
N ASN A 229 21.25 6.90 -0.02
CA ASN A 229 22.61 6.65 0.46
C ASN A 229 23.65 7.11 -0.55
N LYS A 230 23.50 6.78 -1.84
CA LYS A 230 24.39 7.24 -2.92
C LYS A 230 24.49 8.77 -2.98
N VAL A 231 23.37 9.49 -2.90
CA VAL A 231 23.35 10.96 -2.87
C VAL A 231 24.08 11.52 -1.65
N ILE A 232 24.02 10.84 -0.50
CA ILE A 232 24.75 11.23 0.71
C ILE A 232 26.25 10.98 0.54
N GLU A 233 26.63 9.78 0.08
CA GLU A 233 28.03 9.40 -0.16
C GLU A 233 28.69 10.36 -1.15
N GLU A 234 28.00 10.70 -2.25
CA GLU A 234 28.46 11.65 -3.26
C GLU A 234 28.65 13.06 -2.70
N LYS A 235 27.84 13.50 -1.73
CA LYS A 235 28.00 14.80 -1.09
C LYS A 235 29.10 14.82 -0.02
N ILE A 236 29.39 13.69 0.62
CA ILE A 236 30.40 13.61 1.68
C ILE A 236 31.80 13.43 1.10
N GLN A 237 31.96 12.61 0.05
CA GLN A 237 33.24 12.35 -0.65
C GLN A 237 34.41 11.90 0.26
N ASP A 238 34.12 11.44 1.47
CA ASP A 238 35.09 10.97 2.46
C ASP A 238 34.64 9.61 3.01
N ALA A 239 35.32 8.55 2.56
CA ALA A 239 35.03 7.17 2.95
C ALA A 239 35.18 6.90 4.45
N ALA A 240 36.09 7.61 5.13
CA ALA A 240 36.26 7.48 6.57
C ALA A 240 35.08 8.10 7.33
N LEU A 241 34.55 9.22 6.84
CA LEU A 241 33.34 9.83 7.39
C LEU A 241 32.10 8.99 7.14
N ILE A 242 31.94 8.40 5.95
CA ILE A 242 30.83 7.48 5.66
C ILE A 242 30.86 6.28 6.62
N THR A 243 32.04 5.69 6.84
CA THR A 243 32.21 4.58 7.79
C THR A 243 31.82 5.00 9.20
N LYS A 244 32.29 6.17 9.66
CA LYS A 244 31.95 6.72 10.98
C LYS A 244 30.45 7.01 11.14
N ILE A 245 29.79 7.51 10.10
CA ILE A 245 28.35 7.77 10.09
C ILE A 245 27.56 6.46 10.22
N ASN A 246 27.97 5.43 9.49
CA ASN A 246 27.34 4.11 9.52
C ASN A 246 27.53 3.43 10.89
N GLU A 247 28.75 3.46 11.45
CA GLU A 247 29.05 2.95 12.80
C GLU A 247 28.27 3.68 13.89
N ALA A 248 28.05 4.99 13.72
CA ALA A 248 27.27 5.81 14.63
C ALA A 248 25.75 5.62 14.49
N GLY A 249 25.28 4.84 13.51
CA GLY A 249 23.86 4.58 13.29
C GLY A 249 23.04 5.85 13.00
N LEU A 250 23.66 6.84 12.34
CA LEU A 250 23.00 8.13 12.11
C LEU A 250 21.98 8.01 10.97
N SER A 251 20.75 8.45 11.22
CA SER A 251 19.73 8.51 10.19
C SER A 251 20.09 9.53 9.10
N THR A 252 19.59 9.31 7.88
CA THR A 252 19.66 10.29 6.77
C THR A 252 19.31 11.71 7.19
N ARG A 253 18.31 11.85 8.08
CA ARG A 253 17.87 13.15 8.60
C ARG A 253 18.98 13.81 9.43
N GLN A 254 19.63 13.06 10.31
CA GLN A 254 20.73 13.59 11.11
C GLN A 254 21.93 13.95 10.22
N ILE A 255 22.25 13.13 9.22
CA ILE A 255 23.36 13.39 8.29
C ILE A 255 23.15 14.70 7.54
N ILE A 256 21.99 14.90 6.91
CA ILE A 256 21.66 16.15 6.20
C ILE A 256 21.70 17.35 7.14
N ALA A 257 21.23 17.20 8.38
CA ALA A 257 21.27 18.28 9.37
C ALA A 257 22.72 18.64 9.76
N MET A 258 23.59 17.66 9.99
CA MET A 258 24.99 17.90 10.32
C MET A 258 25.75 18.54 9.16
N MET A 259 25.49 18.12 7.91
CA MET A 259 26.04 18.77 6.72
C MET A 259 25.63 20.24 6.64
N SER A 260 24.35 20.52 6.91
CA SER A 260 23.83 21.89 6.94
C SER A 260 24.45 22.73 8.06
N LEU A 261 24.68 22.13 9.25
CA LEU A 261 25.34 22.81 10.35
C LEU A 261 26.82 23.08 10.07
N ALA A 262 27.52 22.12 9.44
CA ALA A 262 28.91 22.26 9.00
C ALA A 262 29.08 23.43 8.02
N GLU A 263 28.19 23.52 7.02
CA GLU A 263 28.18 24.62 6.06
C GLU A 263 27.88 25.97 6.71
N GLN A 264 26.88 26.04 7.60
CA GLN A 264 26.49 27.28 8.27
C GLN A 264 27.54 27.79 9.26
N ALA A 265 28.26 26.88 9.92
CA ALA A 265 29.28 27.22 10.91
C ALA A 265 30.69 27.34 10.31
N ASP A 266 30.84 27.13 9.00
CA ASP A 266 32.13 27.05 8.30
C ASP A 266 33.11 26.09 9.00
N LYS A 267 32.60 24.90 9.33
CA LYS A 267 33.35 23.86 10.07
C LYS A 267 33.43 22.57 9.26
N PRO A 268 34.50 21.77 9.41
CA PRO A 268 34.57 20.44 8.81
C PRO A 268 33.42 19.54 9.30
N LEU A 269 32.79 18.81 8.38
CA LEU A 269 31.72 17.86 8.71
C LEU A 269 32.16 16.84 9.78
N ALA A 270 33.42 16.40 9.73
CA ALA A 270 34.02 15.52 10.72
C ALA A 270 33.88 16.05 12.15
N GLU A 271 34.20 17.33 12.35
CA GLU A 271 34.15 18.00 13.65
C GLU A 271 32.69 18.14 14.12
N VAL A 272 31.77 18.46 13.21
CA VAL A 272 30.34 18.56 13.54
C VAL A 272 29.76 17.22 13.95
N ILE A 273 30.16 16.13 13.27
CA ILE A 273 29.77 14.76 13.65
C ILE A 273 30.31 14.41 15.04
N ASP A 274 31.59 14.67 15.30
CA ASP A 274 32.18 14.43 16.63
C ASP A 274 31.45 15.21 17.72
N LEU A 275 31.16 16.48 17.47
CA LEU A 275 30.42 17.33 18.37
C LEU A 275 28.99 16.82 18.58
N PHE A 276 28.33 16.32 17.54
CA PHE A 276 27.00 15.73 17.64
C PHE A 276 27.01 14.45 18.51
N LEU A 277 27.99 13.57 18.30
CA LEU A 277 28.12 12.31 19.03
C LEU A 277 28.52 12.52 20.49
N GLN A 278 29.34 13.53 20.79
CA GLN A 278 29.73 13.86 22.17
C GLN A 278 28.59 14.47 22.99
N ASN A 279 27.67 15.18 22.34
CA ASN A 279 26.75 16.04 23.06
C ASN A 279 25.52 15.36 23.63
N GLU A 280 25.13 14.15 23.20
CA GLU A 280 23.89 13.42 23.58
C GLU A 280 22.56 14.22 23.50
N MET A 281 22.60 15.54 23.30
CA MET A 281 21.50 16.49 23.46
C MET A 281 20.93 16.96 22.10
N GLY A 282 21.22 16.22 21.03
CA GLY A 282 20.66 16.42 19.70
C GLY A 282 21.12 17.69 18.95
N ILE A 283 20.53 17.88 17.77
CA ILE A 283 20.94 18.88 16.75
C ILE A 283 20.95 20.32 17.30
N GLY A 284 20.03 20.67 18.19
CA GLY A 284 19.93 22.02 18.75
C GLY A 284 21.12 22.39 19.65
N SER A 285 21.66 21.42 20.39
CA SER A 285 22.82 21.63 21.27
C SER A 285 24.10 21.72 20.46
N THR A 286 24.27 20.84 19.47
CA THR A 286 25.35 20.91 18.49
C THR A 286 25.37 22.28 17.79
N ALA A 287 24.20 22.77 17.34
CA ALA A 287 24.10 24.08 16.72
C ALA A 287 24.55 25.22 17.66
N LYS A 288 24.15 25.17 18.93
CA LYS A 288 24.53 26.18 19.92
C LYS A 288 26.05 26.19 20.16
N GLU A 289 26.68 25.03 20.22
CA GLU A 289 28.13 24.89 20.39
C GLU A 289 28.93 25.32 19.15
N LEU A 290 28.32 25.22 17.98
CA LEU A 290 28.83 25.80 16.73
C LEU A 290 28.62 27.31 16.64
N GLY A 291 28.05 27.95 17.67
CA GLY A 291 27.78 29.40 17.68
C GLY A 291 26.58 29.81 16.83
N LEU A 292 25.73 28.87 16.40
CA LEU A 292 24.52 29.16 15.62
C LEU A 292 23.32 29.37 16.54
N THR A 293 22.47 30.33 16.17
CA THR A 293 21.16 30.44 16.82
C THR A 293 20.28 29.29 16.38
N THR A 294 19.38 28.81 17.26
CA THR A 294 18.45 27.72 16.91
C THR A 294 17.62 28.06 15.67
N LYS A 295 17.27 29.34 15.48
CA LYS A 295 16.48 29.80 14.33
C LYS A 295 17.27 29.69 13.03
N ASP A 296 18.53 30.12 13.02
CA ASP A 296 19.37 30.09 11.83
C ASP A 296 19.70 28.64 11.46
N ALA A 297 20.12 27.84 12.44
CA ALA A 297 20.35 26.41 12.29
C ALA A 297 19.16 25.69 11.65
N LEU A 298 17.95 25.87 12.20
CA LEU A 298 16.74 25.25 11.65
C LEU A 298 16.40 25.74 10.23
N LYS A 299 16.66 27.01 9.93
CA LYS A 299 16.42 27.57 8.59
C LYS A 299 17.36 26.94 7.56
N GLY A 300 18.65 26.83 7.86
CA GLY A 300 19.61 26.16 6.98
C GLY A 300 19.28 24.69 6.82
N ILE A 301 18.99 23.99 7.92
CA ILE A 301 18.62 22.57 7.91
C ILE A 301 17.41 22.32 7.01
N ASN A 302 16.34 23.13 7.14
CA ASN A 302 15.16 23.02 6.29
C ASN A 302 15.46 23.31 4.81
N GLY A 303 16.39 24.23 4.52
CA GLY A 303 16.89 24.47 3.16
C GLY A 303 17.57 23.24 2.59
N SER A 304 18.61 22.74 3.27
CA SER A 304 19.36 21.55 2.85
C SER A 304 18.48 20.29 2.73
N PHE A 305 17.44 20.15 3.56
CA PHE A 305 16.44 19.10 3.40
C PHE A 305 15.63 19.22 2.12
N LYS A 306 15.16 20.43 1.81
CA LYS A 306 14.36 20.66 0.61
C LYS A 306 15.16 20.37 -0.65
N ASP A 307 16.41 20.80 -0.67
CA ASP A 307 17.31 20.61 -1.81
C ASP A 307 17.70 19.15 -1.97
N THR A 308 18.13 18.48 -0.89
CA THR A 308 18.45 17.04 -0.92
C THR A 308 17.23 16.20 -1.31
N LYS A 309 16.03 16.53 -0.80
CA LYS A 309 14.78 15.87 -1.20
C LYS A 309 14.49 16.05 -2.69
N ALA A 310 14.77 17.22 -3.26
CA ALA A 310 14.61 17.47 -4.69
C ALA A 310 15.59 16.64 -5.52
N THR A 311 16.87 16.56 -5.09
CA THR A 311 17.88 15.71 -5.73
C THR A 311 17.49 14.24 -5.70
N ILE A 312 17.13 13.70 -4.52
CA ILE A 312 16.68 12.30 -4.37
C ILE A 312 15.47 12.03 -5.26
N LYS A 313 14.48 12.94 -5.27
CA LYS A 313 13.28 12.77 -6.11
C LYS A 313 13.61 12.73 -7.60
N ASN A 314 14.56 13.55 -8.05
CA ASN A 314 14.98 13.56 -9.45
C ASN A 314 15.77 12.29 -9.81
N ALA A 315 16.74 11.90 -8.98
CA ALA A 315 17.52 10.68 -9.16
C ALA A 315 16.61 9.44 -9.18
N PHE A 316 15.65 9.37 -8.26
CA PHE A 316 14.65 8.31 -8.23
C PHE A 316 13.76 8.29 -9.47
N LYS A 317 13.31 9.46 -9.94
CA LYS A 317 12.52 9.57 -11.17
C LYS A 317 13.32 9.12 -12.40
N GLU A 318 14.62 9.44 -12.46
CA GLU A 318 15.51 8.99 -13.53
C GLU A 318 15.76 7.49 -13.46
N ALA A 319 15.99 6.92 -12.27
CA ALA A 319 16.13 5.49 -12.07
C ALA A 319 14.86 4.72 -12.51
N ILE A 320 13.67 5.18 -12.10
CA ILE A 320 12.41 4.58 -12.56
C ILE A 320 12.27 4.69 -14.07
N LYS A 321 12.63 5.83 -14.67
CA LYS A 321 12.52 6.04 -16.11
C LYS A 321 13.42 5.06 -16.88
N LEU A 322 14.62 4.79 -16.38
CA LEU A 322 15.52 3.81 -16.96
C LEU A 322 14.95 2.39 -16.86
N VAL A 323 14.39 2.04 -15.70
CA VAL A 323 13.69 0.76 -15.50
C VAL A 323 12.51 0.62 -16.46
N GLU A 324 11.68 1.65 -16.61
CA GLU A 324 10.54 1.63 -17.54
C GLU A 324 10.95 1.49 -19.01
N GLU A 325 12.05 2.12 -19.44
CA GLU A 325 12.55 2.03 -20.82
C GLU A 325 13.15 0.65 -21.12
N GLU A 326 13.82 0.03 -20.15
CA GLU A 326 14.39 -1.32 -20.28
C GLU A 326 13.29 -2.40 -20.25
N ASP A 327 12.29 -2.24 -19.39
CA ASP A 327 11.13 -3.14 -19.31
C ASP A 327 10.28 -3.12 -20.58
N GLN A 328 10.14 -1.97 -21.26
CA GLN A 328 9.38 -1.92 -22.51
C GLN A 328 10.05 -2.73 -23.62
N GLU A 329 11.38 -2.69 -23.75
CA GLU A 329 12.08 -3.46 -24.78
C GLU A 329 12.05 -4.97 -24.49
N GLU A 330 12.18 -5.37 -23.23
CA GLU A 330 12.21 -6.78 -22.83
C GLU A 330 10.80 -7.41 -22.82
N VAL A 331 9.78 -6.69 -22.35
CA VAL A 331 8.38 -7.12 -22.46
C VAL A 331 7.95 -7.17 -23.93
N GLU A 332 8.31 -6.19 -24.76
CA GLU A 332 8.06 -6.27 -26.20
C GLU A 332 8.78 -7.47 -26.83
N ALA A 333 10.00 -7.80 -26.42
CA ALA A 333 10.70 -8.98 -26.90
C ALA A 333 10.04 -10.30 -26.46
N ILE A 334 9.57 -10.41 -25.21
CA ILE A 334 8.88 -11.60 -24.70
C ILE A 334 7.50 -11.76 -25.36
N VAL A 335 6.74 -10.67 -25.47
CA VAL A 335 5.44 -10.63 -26.14
C VAL A 335 5.59 -10.99 -27.62
N ASN A 336 6.55 -10.38 -28.32
CA ASN A 336 6.82 -10.71 -29.72
C ASN A 336 7.37 -12.13 -29.91
N SER A 337 8.18 -12.65 -28.99
CA SER A 337 8.68 -14.03 -29.07
C SER A 337 7.59 -15.08 -28.80
N SER A 338 6.64 -14.77 -27.91
CA SER A 338 5.49 -15.61 -27.61
C SER A 338 4.40 -15.54 -28.70
N LEU A 339 4.20 -14.38 -29.33
CA LEU A 339 3.26 -14.19 -30.44
C LEU A 339 3.79 -14.72 -31.78
N ALA A 340 5.10 -14.70 -32.01
CA ALA A 340 5.73 -15.19 -33.24
C ALA A 340 5.52 -16.71 -33.49
N GLY A 341 4.95 -17.45 -32.53
CA GLY A 341 4.55 -18.85 -32.67
C GLY A 341 3.05 -19.10 -32.88
N GLN A 342 2.20 -18.06 -32.88
CA GLN A 342 0.73 -18.21 -32.86
C GLN A 342 -0.02 -17.64 -34.09
N GLU A 343 0.67 -17.22 -35.16
CA GLU A 343 0.01 -16.70 -36.37
C GLU A 343 -0.68 -17.76 -37.25
N GLU A 344 -0.61 -19.05 -36.92
CA GLU A 344 -1.47 -20.08 -37.52
C GLU A 344 -2.41 -20.67 -36.47
N VAL A 345 -3.69 -20.82 -36.84
CA VAL A 345 -4.80 -21.41 -36.06
C VAL A 345 -5.65 -20.41 -35.27
N VAL A 346 -6.40 -19.58 -36.00
CA VAL A 346 -7.82 -19.34 -35.64
C VAL A 346 -8.65 -19.34 -36.93
N GLN A 347 -9.13 -20.51 -37.33
CA GLN A 347 -10.38 -20.62 -38.09
C GLN A 347 -11.47 -21.09 -37.14
N ALA A 348 -12.62 -20.40 -37.20
CA ALA A 348 -13.73 -20.51 -36.26
C ALA A 348 -14.50 -21.83 -36.40
N SER A 349 -14.10 -22.87 -35.65
CA SER A 349 -14.96 -23.98 -35.23
C SER A 349 -14.27 -24.87 -34.17
N ALA A 350 -13.63 -24.30 -33.16
CA ALA A 350 -12.91 -25.09 -32.17
C ALA A 350 -13.90 -25.79 -31.21
N THR A 351 -13.67 -27.08 -30.99
CA THR A 351 -14.40 -27.93 -30.04
C THR A 351 -14.00 -27.66 -28.59
N THR A 352 -14.83 -28.04 -27.62
CA THR A 352 -14.58 -27.84 -26.18
C THR A 352 -13.24 -28.44 -25.71
N GLU A 353 -12.80 -29.56 -26.32
CA GLU A 353 -11.48 -30.14 -26.03
C GLU A 353 -10.31 -29.29 -26.56
N GLU A 354 -10.48 -28.63 -27.71
CA GLU A 354 -9.46 -27.73 -28.27
C GLU A 354 -9.34 -26.45 -27.44
N ILE A 355 -10.45 -25.97 -26.85
CA ILE A 355 -10.44 -24.85 -25.88
C ILE A 355 -9.72 -25.26 -24.59
N LYS A 356 -9.96 -26.46 -24.06
CA LYS A 356 -9.25 -26.96 -22.87
C LYS A 356 -7.75 -27.11 -23.10
N ALA A 357 -7.35 -27.67 -24.25
CA ALA A 357 -5.95 -27.79 -24.64
C ALA A 357 -5.27 -26.43 -24.89
N ALA A 358 -6.02 -25.44 -25.40
CA ALA A 358 -5.54 -24.07 -25.52
C ALA A 358 -5.36 -23.40 -24.15
N LYS A 359 -6.26 -23.65 -23.20
CA LYS A 359 -6.17 -23.14 -21.82
C LYS A 359 -4.95 -23.71 -21.06
N GLU A 360 -4.71 -25.02 -21.13
CA GLU A 360 -3.51 -25.64 -20.53
C GLU A 360 -2.20 -25.13 -21.17
N LYS A 361 -2.20 -24.88 -22.48
CA LYS A 361 -1.03 -24.29 -23.16
C LYS A 361 -0.79 -22.84 -22.71
N LEU A 362 -1.86 -22.06 -22.56
CA LEU A 362 -1.78 -20.68 -22.09
C LEU A 362 -1.27 -20.62 -20.66
N GLU A 363 -1.78 -21.46 -19.77
CA GLU A 363 -1.36 -21.57 -18.38
C GLU A 363 0.13 -21.94 -18.25
N LYS A 364 0.61 -22.87 -19.10
CA LYS A 364 2.04 -23.20 -19.16
C LYS A 364 2.90 -22.03 -19.62
N VAL A 365 2.46 -21.28 -20.63
CA VAL A 365 3.18 -20.10 -21.14
C VAL A 365 3.22 -19.00 -20.09
N VAL A 366 2.13 -18.78 -19.35
CA VAL A 366 2.06 -17.82 -18.24
C VAL A 366 3.02 -18.21 -17.11
N LYS A 367 3.05 -19.50 -16.74
CA LYS A 367 3.97 -20.01 -15.71
C LYS A 367 5.45 -19.88 -16.10
N GLU A 368 5.78 -20.17 -17.36
CA GLU A 368 7.14 -19.98 -17.89
C GLU A 368 7.51 -18.49 -17.98
N ALA A 369 6.58 -17.61 -18.35
CA ALA A 369 6.80 -16.16 -18.37
C ALA A 369 7.00 -15.58 -16.97
N LYS A 370 6.22 -16.03 -15.97
CA LYS A 370 6.34 -15.63 -14.56
C LYS A 370 7.70 -16.03 -13.98
N ALA A 371 8.14 -17.27 -14.20
CA ALA A 371 9.45 -17.74 -13.75
C ALA A 371 10.62 -17.00 -14.44
N GLN A 372 10.46 -16.57 -15.69
CA GLN A 372 11.46 -15.73 -16.37
C GLN A 372 11.50 -14.32 -15.81
N LEU A 373 10.34 -13.73 -15.49
CA LEU A 373 10.26 -12.40 -14.85
C LEU A 373 10.93 -12.36 -13.48
N GLU A 374 10.81 -13.41 -12.67
CA GLU A 374 11.44 -13.51 -11.35
C GLU A 374 12.98 -13.51 -11.43
N VAL A 375 13.54 -14.28 -12.38
CA VAL A 375 15.00 -14.30 -12.65
C VAL A 375 15.50 -12.98 -13.25
N ILE A 376 14.66 -12.29 -14.02
CA ILE A 376 14.97 -10.97 -14.58
C ILE A 376 15.02 -9.93 -13.46
N ALA A 377 14.05 -9.91 -12.53
CA ALA A 377 14.02 -8.98 -11.41
C ALA A 377 15.30 -9.02 -10.56
N GLU A 378 15.78 -10.23 -10.23
CA GLU A 378 16.99 -10.40 -9.40
C GLU A 378 18.27 -9.94 -10.13
N ASN A 379 18.42 -10.24 -11.42
CA ASN A 379 19.55 -9.76 -12.25
C ASN A 379 19.45 -8.25 -12.58
N LYS A 380 18.25 -7.68 -12.53
CA LYS A 380 17.93 -6.30 -12.90
C LYS A 380 18.32 -5.31 -11.80
N ALA A 381 18.10 -5.67 -10.53
CA ALA A 381 18.60 -4.89 -9.40
C ALA A 381 20.12 -4.72 -9.49
N GLU A 382 20.86 -5.82 -9.73
CA GLU A 382 22.32 -5.80 -9.78
C GLU A 382 22.87 -4.93 -10.94
N ARG A 383 22.22 -4.95 -12.11
CA ARG A 383 22.63 -4.14 -13.28
C ARG A 383 22.24 -2.66 -13.18
N ALA A 384 21.09 -2.35 -12.57
CA ALA A 384 20.68 -0.97 -12.31
C ALA A 384 21.67 -0.28 -11.36
N ILE A 385 22.16 -1.02 -10.36
CA ILE A 385 23.20 -0.58 -9.44
C ILE A 385 24.51 -0.29 -10.20
N GLU A 386 24.99 -1.22 -11.03
CA GLU A 386 26.24 -1.06 -11.81
C GLU A 386 26.18 0.14 -12.78
N LYS A 387 25.02 0.38 -13.39
CA LYS A 387 24.83 1.49 -14.34
C LYS A 387 24.74 2.84 -13.63
N ALA A 388 24.08 2.88 -12.47
CA ALA A 388 24.06 4.06 -11.61
C ALA A 388 25.48 4.41 -11.13
N GLU A 389 26.30 3.42 -10.77
CA GLU A 389 27.71 3.63 -10.40
C GLU A 389 28.52 4.29 -11.52
N LYS A 390 28.37 3.83 -12.77
CA LYS A 390 29.07 4.42 -13.92
C LYS A 390 28.67 5.86 -14.23
N GLU A 391 27.40 6.22 -14.03
CA GLU A 391 26.97 7.61 -14.26
C GLU A 391 27.39 8.53 -13.12
N ILE A 392 27.36 8.05 -11.87
CA ILE A 392 27.92 8.77 -10.72
C ILE A 392 29.42 9.03 -10.95
N GLU A 393 30.18 8.04 -11.41
CA GLU A 393 31.60 8.19 -11.75
C GLU A 393 31.84 9.29 -12.80
N LYS A 394 31.02 9.35 -13.86
CA LYS A 394 31.12 10.41 -14.89
C LYS A 394 30.80 11.80 -14.36
N VAL A 395 29.82 11.91 -13.47
CA VAL A 395 29.45 13.19 -12.84
C VAL A 395 30.57 13.67 -11.94
N LEU A 396 31.20 12.76 -11.17
CA LEU A 396 32.34 13.06 -10.32
C LEU A 396 33.55 13.52 -11.13
N GLU A 397 33.91 12.82 -12.21
CA GLU A 397 35.03 13.21 -13.08
C GLU A 397 34.82 14.62 -13.68
N LYS A 398 33.57 14.97 -13.97
CA LYS A 398 33.20 16.30 -14.45
C LYS A 398 33.29 17.36 -13.35
N ALA A 399 32.88 17.03 -12.13
CA ALA A 399 32.95 17.93 -10.98
C ALA A 399 34.41 18.23 -10.59
N GLU A 400 35.28 17.20 -10.54
CA GLU A 400 36.71 17.36 -10.28
C GLU A 400 37.37 18.31 -11.27
N LYS A 401 37.08 18.17 -12.57
CA LYS A 401 37.60 19.06 -13.62
C LYS A 401 37.14 20.51 -13.46
N GLU A 402 35.95 20.76 -12.93
CA GLU A 402 35.47 22.13 -12.67
C GLU A 402 36.11 22.73 -11.41
N VAL A 403 36.36 21.91 -10.38
CA VAL A 403 37.09 22.32 -9.17
C VAL A 403 38.54 22.65 -9.50
N GLU A 404 39.22 21.82 -10.28
CA GLU A 404 40.61 22.06 -10.72
C GLU A 404 40.73 23.39 -11.47
N LYS A 405 39.81 23.67 -12.41
CA LYS A 405 39.75 24.97 -13.11
C LYS A 405 39.51 26.15 -12.17
N ALA A 406 38.73 25.96 -11.11
CA ALA A 406 38.45 27.02 -10.14
C ALA A 406 39.68 27.32 -9.26
N ILE A 407 40.43 26.29 -8.87
CA ILE A 407 41.70 26.41 -8.14
C ILE A 407 42.73 27.15 -9.00
N ASP A 408 42.93 26.73 -10.25
CA ASP A 408 43.85 27.39 -11.18
C ASP A 408 43.52 28.87 -11.36
N LYS A 409 42.22 29.20 -11.46
CA LYS A 409 41.76 30.59 -11.57
C LYS A 409 42.03 31.40 -10.30
N ALA A 410 41.87 30.80 -9.13
CA ALA A 410 42.12 31.46 -7.85
C ALA A 410 43.62 31.69 -7.60
N GLU A 411 44.47 30.72 -7.94
CA GLU A 411 45.93 30.87 -7.86
C GLU A 411 46.44 31.96 -8.81
N LYS A 412 45.92 31.98 -10.04
CA LYS A 412 46.23 33.05 -11.00
C LYS A 412 45.83 34.43 -10.47
N ALA A 413 44.63 34.56 -9.89
CA ALA A 413 44.18 35.83 -9.31
C ALA A 413 45.04 36.28 -8.12
N LYS A 414 45.57 35.35 -7.32
CA LYS A 414 46.53 35.68 -6.23
C LYS A 414 47.85 36.20 -6.78
N TYR A 415 48.39 35.59 -7.83
CA TYR A 415 49.61 36.06 -8.47
C TYR A 415 49.43 37.46 -9.08
N GLU A 416 48.31 37.71 -9.75
CA GLU A 416 48.00 39.04 -10.33
C GLU A 416 47.80 40.13 -9.26
N ALA A 417 47.28 39.78 -8.07
CA ALA A 417 47.14 40.72 -6.97
C ALA A 417 48.49 41.10 -6.33
N VAL A 418 49.44 40.16 -6.24
CA VAL A 418 50.78 40.43 -5.69
C VAL A 418 51.61 41.31 -6.63
N GLU A 419 51.52 41.14 -7.94
CA GLU A 419 52.21 42.02 -8.90
C GLU A 419 51.65 43.46 -8.91
N ALA A 420 50.39 43.66 -8.49
CA ALA A 420 49.79 45.00 -8.44
C ALA A 420 50.24 45.84 -7.23
N ASP A 421 50.68 45.21 -6.14
CA ASP A 421 51.10 45.92 -4.92
C ASP A 421 52.59 46.37 -4.96
N ASP A 422 53.42 45.77 -5.81
CA ASP A 422 54.85 46.11 -5.90
C ASP A 422 55.16 47.36 -6.76
N ASP A 423 54.20 47.88 -7.54
CA ASP A 423 54.43 49.00 -8.49
C ASP A 423 54.04 50.39 -7.93
N ASP A 424 53.53 50.49 -6.69
CA ASP A 424 53.00 51.74 -6.11
C ASP A 424 53.78 52.25 -4.87
N SER A 425 54.98 51.71 -4.60
CA SER A 425 55.74 52.03 -3.37
C SER A 425 56.97 52.93 -3.52
N GLU A 426 57.30 53.47 -4.70
CA GLU A 426 58.49 54.31 -4.88
C GLU A 426 58.28 55.84 -4.75
N ASP A 427 57.05 56.36 -4.55
CA ASP A 427 56.81 57.82 -4.64
C ASP A 427 56.04 58.46 -3.45
N ALA A 428 56.49 58.24 -2.21
CA ALA A 428 56.02 59.05 -1.06
C ALA A 428 57.13 59.33 -0.04
N ILE A 429 58.05 60.21 -0.44
CA ILE A 429 58.97 60.96 0.43
C ILE A 429 58.26 62.24 0.90
N ASP A 430 58.41 62.51 2.20
CA ASP A 430 58.23 63.79 2.92
C ASP A 430 56.85 64.47 2.84
N ASN A 431 56.15 64.53 3.99
CA ASN A 431 55.76 65.83 4.55
C ASN A 431 55.39 65.72 6.04
N ASP A 432 56.04 66.62 6.77
CA ASP A 432 55.90 66.98 8.17
C ASP A 432 54.48 67.47 8.55
N ASP A 433 54.33 67.61 9.87
CA ASP A 433 53.80 68.79 10.57
C ASP A 433 52.40 68.68 11.21
N ASP A 434 52.45 68.64 12.55
CA ASP A 434 51.63 69.36 13.52
C ASP A 434 50.11 69.52 13.28
N SER A 435 49.31 68.99 14.21
CA SER A 435 48.43 69.84 15.05
C SER A 435 47.68 69.05 16.12
N ASP A 436 47.82 69.55 17.34
CA ASP A 436 46.91 69.39 18.48
C ASP A 436 45.46 69.80 18.11
N ASP A 437 44.46 69.17 18.74
CA ASP A 437 43.42 69.83 19.57
C ASP A 437 42.16 68.97 19.75
N ASP A 438 41.71 68.90 21.01
CA ASP A 438 40.32 68.97 21.51
C ASP A 438 39.19 68.14 20.86
N GLU A 439 38.49 67.32 21.65
CA GLU A 439 37.37 67.80 22.50
C GLU A 439 36.46 66.63 22.93
N ASP A 440 36.21 66.56 24.24
CA ASP A 440 35.12 65.85 24.92
C ASP A 440 33.75 66.02 24.24
N LYS A 441 32.94 64.95 24.13
CA LYS A 441 31.48 64.98 24.38
C LYS A 441 30.94 63.62 24.85
N GLU A 442 30.70 63.54 26.16
CA GLU A 442 29.66 62.73 26.78
C GLU A 442 28.29 63.08 26.18
N LYS A 443 27.44 62.05 25.96
CA LYS A 443 25.99 62.22 25.90
C LYS A 443 25.29 61.02 26.54
N ASP A 444 24.83 61.28 27.75
CA ASP A 444 23.70 60.62 28.40
C ASP A 444 22.46 60.61 27.50
N ASN A 445 21.66 59.55 27.61
CA ASN A 445 20.22 59.56 27.31
C ASN A 445 19.56 58.51 28.22
N ASP A 446 19.20 58.96 29.42
CA ASP A 446 18.07 58.46 30.21
C ASP A 446 16.81 59.28 29.84
N ASP A 447 15.66 58.61 29.76
CA ASP A 447 14.27 59.08 30.01
C ASP A 447 13.32 58.08 29.31
N GLU A 448 12.70 57.14 30.02
CA GLU A 448 11.48 57.21 30.87
C GLU A 448 10.14 57.06 30.10
N GLU A 449 9.17 56.51 30.85
CA GLU A 449 7.73 56.33 30.60
C GLU A 449 7.28 54.98 29.98
N ASP A 450 6.82 54.03 30.81
CA ASP A 450 5.43 53.84 31.32
C ASP A 450 4.39 53.52 30.22
N ASP A 451 3.93 52.26 30.17
CA ASP A 451 2.48 52.02 30.23
C ASP A 451 2.11 50.56 30.54
N ASN A 452 1.47 50.49 31.69
CA ASN A 452 0.66 49.46 32.32
C ASN A 452 -0.51 48.97 31.42
N VAL A 453 -0.59 47.68 31.07
CA VAL A 453 -1.84 47.06 30.57
C VAL A 453 -2.09 45.66 31.17
N ASP A 454 -2.89 45.67 32.23
CA ASP A 454 -4.10 44.87 32.46
C ASP A 454 -4.02 43.35 32.21
N THR A 455 -3.83 42.63 33.32
CA THR A 455 -4.20 41.23 33.47
C THR A 455 -5.70 41.12 33.68
N LYS A 456 -6.43 40.62 32.67
CA LYS A 456 -7.80 40.09 32.84
C LYS A 456 -8.00 38.80 32.06
N ASP A 457 -8.06 37.72 32.81
CA ASP A 457 -9.23 36.86 32.95
C ASP A 457 -10.19 36.77 31.74
N SER A 458 -10.22 35.61 31.08
CA SER A 458 -11.42 35.10 30.41
C SER A 458 -11.36 33.58 30.32
N GLN A 459 -12.01 32.97 31.31
CA GLN A 459 -12.69 31.69 31.16
C GLN A 459 -13.63 31.67 29.93
N LYS A 460 -13.91 30.44 29.49
CA LYS A 460 -15.21 29.97 28.99
C LYS A 460 -15.46 30.08 27.48
N GLY A 461 -15.52 28.91 26.83
CA GLY A 461 -15.93 28.81 25.43
C GLY A 461 -16.11 27.38 24.89
N GLU A 462 -16.70 26.46 25.68
CA GLU A 462 -17.42 25.32 25.10
C GLU A 462 -18.46 25.83 24.10
N LYS A 463 -18.35 25.45 22.82
CA LYS A 463 -19.49 25.38 21.91
C LYS A 463 -19.38 24.13 21.05
N GLY A 464 -20.18 23.14 21.43
CA GLY A 464 -20.53 22.03 20.57
C GLY A 464 -21.16 22.50 19.26
N LYS A 465 -20.85 21.77 18.18
CA LYS A 465 -21.68 21.75 16.99
C LYS A 465 -22.57 20.52 17.04
N SER A 466 -23.83 20.85 17.27
CA SER A 466 -25.03 20.04 17.15
C SER A 466 -25.12 19.27 15.83
N ASN A 467 -25.55 18.02 15.97
CA ASN A 467 -26.50 17.32 15.12
C ASN A 467 -27.26 18.22 14.14
N LYS A 468 -27.24 17.83 12.86
CA LYS A 468 -28.36 18.10 11.96
C LYS A 468 -28.68 16.83 11.17
N LYS A 469 -29.84 16.27 11.52
CA LYS A 469 -30.62 15.34 10.71
C LYS A 469 -30.79 15.91 9.29
N ASN A 470 -30.55 15.09 8.28
CA ASN A 470 -31.57 14.68 7.32
C ASN A 470 -31.15 13.40 6.62
#